data_AF-G8NNQ4-F1
#
_entry.id   AF-G8NNQ4-F1
#
_cell.length_a   1.000
_cell.length_b   1.000
_cell.length_c   1.000
_cell.angle_alpha   90.00
_cell.angle_beta   90.00
_cell.angle_gamma   90.00
#
_symmetry.space_group_name_H-M   'P 1'
#
loop_
_entity.id
_entity.type
_entity.pdbx_description
1 polymer ?
#
loop_
_entity_poly.entity_id
_entity_poly.type
_entity_poly.pdbx_seq_one_letter_code
_entity_poly.pdbx_strand_id
1 'polypeptide(L)'
;MSVPCLFGAHDRELQLGSCARTSSNIAGTQIAFFARSIPNSLLHLINKQQVLTLYQSLRYAERERCRCKSSMVERTSKKIEQVEKPGVFLASHAALDLLNTEWPTAAGTEDFFETDGDVFSWLRQTGLAPVGVTEVRPSGSLVRAAHALRSVIRILIEARKAGKRPDLSDLNAFLAAAQSHPQLIWSKARTIEIQTSRSTDTAEQVLAPIAVKAAELLANGDFERVRRCDSETCVHWFYDLTRPGRRRWCSMATCGNRLKVKEYRRRLNSD
;
A
#
# COMPACT_ATOMS: atom_id res chain seq x y z
N MET A 1 -10.63 18.69 -29.76
CA MET A 1 -9.85 17.74 -30.58
C MET A 1 -8.41 17.82 -30.12
N SER A 2 -7.93 16.80 -29.42
CA SER A 2 -6.57 16.73 -28.89
C SER A 2 -6.05 15.33 -29.19
N VAL A 3 -5.02 15.26 -30.04
CA VAL A 3 -4.26 14.06 -30.38
C VAL A 3 -3.08 13.94 -29.38
N PRO A 4 -2.70 12.72 -28.94
CA PRO A 4 -1.73 12.50 -27.86
C PRO A 4 -0.31 12.30 -28.37
N CYS A 5 0.70 12.50 -27.51
CA CYS A 5 2.06 12.00 -27.74
C CYS A 5 2.54 11.09 -26.61
N LEU A 6 2.98 9.92 -27.05
CA LEU A 6 3.62 8.79 -26.38
C LEU A 6 5.11 9.05 -26.10
N PHE A 7 5.73 8.07 -25.42
CA PHE A 7 7.13 7.93 -25.00
C PHE A 7 7.46 8.64 -23.68
N GLY A 8 8.03 7.99 -22.67
CA GLY A 8 8.70 6.70 -22.62
C GLY A 8 9.80 6.85 -21.57
N ALA A 9 9.73 6.08 -20.49
CA ALA A 9 10.66 6.17 -19.38
C ALA A 9 12.03 5.63 -19.81
N HIS A 10 13.01 6.51 -20.02
CA HIS A 10 14.44 6.28 -19.79
C HIS A 10 15.13 7.65 -19.79
N ASP A 11 16.14 7.81 -18.92
CA ASP A 11 17.01 8.99 -18.73
C ASP A 11 16.44 10.20 -17.96
N ARG A 12 16.41 10.11 -16.62
CA ARG A 12 16.09 11.22 -15.70
C ARG A 12 17.29 11.91 -15.06
N GLU A 13 18.53 11.60 -15.44
CA GLU A 13 19.72 12.29 -14.91
C GLU A 13 20.24 13.46 -15.77
N LEU A 14 19.70 13.67 -16.98
CA LEU A 14 20.09 14.77 -17.87
C LEU A 14 19.20 16.04 -17.79
N GLN A 15 18.15 16.04 -16.96
CA GLN A 15 17.18 17.17 -16.93
C GLN A 15 17.53 18.32 -15.98
N LEU A 16 18.48 18.18 -15.06
CA LEU A 16 18.89 19.27 -14.16
C LEU A 16 19.68 20.38 -14.89
N GLY A 17 20.42 20.05 -15.95
CA GLY A 17 21.15 21.01 -16.77
C GLY A 17 20.32 21.78 -17.81
N SER A 18 19.07 21.33 -18.06
CA SER A 18 18.17 21.92 -19.07
C SER A 18 17.29 23.04 -18.49
N CYS A 19 16.94 22.95 -17.19
CA CYS A 19 16.03 23.90 -16.55
C CYS A 19 16.65 25.30 -16.35
N ALA A 20 17.97 25.39 -16.17
CA ALA A 20 18.67 26.67 -16.09
C ALA A 20 18.79 27.36 -17.46
N ARG A 21 18.93 26.58 -18.54
CA ARG A 21 19.03 27.09 -19.92
C ARG A 21 17.68 27.58 -20.46
N THR A 22 16.58 26.94 -20.09
CA THR A 22 15.23 27.39 -20.48
C THR A 22 14.78 28.65 -19.73
N SER A 23 15.16 28.85 -18.45
CA SER A 23 14.84 30.09 -17.73
C SER A 23 15.56 31.32 -18.29
N SER A 24 16.82 31.17 -18.73
CA SER A 24 17.56 32.27 -19.38
C SER A 24 16.93 32.69 -20.72
N ASN A 25 16.41 31.73 -21.49
CA ASN A 25 15.75 32.01 -22.77
C ASN A 25 14.36 32.65 -22.60
N ILE A 26 13.57 32.23 -21.60
CA ILE A 26 12.23 32.81 -21.37
C ILE A 26 12.31 34.26 -20.85
N ALA A 27 13.26 34.57 -19.95
CA ALA A 27 13.49 35.93 -19.48
C ALA A 27 14.01 36.86 -20.61
N GLY A 28 14.90 36.37 -21.48
CA GLY A 28 15.37 37.12 -22.65
C GLY A 28 14.26 37.42 -23.66
N THR A 29 13.33 36.48 -23.85
CA THR A 29 12.23 36.61 -24.83
C THR A 29 11.12 37.55 -24.35
N GLN A 30 10.82 37.59 -23.04
CA GLN A 30 9.82 38.53 -22.49
C GLN A 30 10.33 39.98 -22.39
N ILE A 31 11.63 40.19 -22.15
CA ILE A 31 12.24 41.53 -22.16
C ILE A 31 12.27 42.12 -23.57
N ALA A 32 12.53 41.29 -24.60
CA ALA A 32 12.50 41.73 -26.00
C ALA A 32 11.09 42.11 -26.48
N PHE A 33 10.03 41.54 -25.89
CA PHE A 33 8.64 41.89 -26.20
C PHE A 33 8.23 43.22 -25.55
N PHE A 34 8.61 43.44 -24.28
CA PHE A 34 8.29 44.69 -23.57
C PHE A 34 9.03 45.91 -24.15
N ALA A 35 10.26 45.74 -24.62
CA ALA A 35 11.05 46.82 -25.24
C ALA A 35 10.52 47.24 -26.63
N ARG A 36 9.79 46.38 -27.34
CA ARG A 36 9.19 46.68 -28.66
C ARG A 36 7.85 47.44 -28.58
N SER A 37 7.27 47.58 -27.40
CA SER A 37 5.98 48.25 -27.19
C SER A 37 6.12 49.69 -26.64
N ILE A 38 7.35 50.20 -26.50
CA ILE A 38 7.62 51.57 -26.03
C ILE A 38 7.84 52.47 -27.26
N PRO A 39 7.05 53.54 -27.45
CA PRO A 39 7.29 54.50 -28.54
C PRO A 39 8.67 55.16 -28.39
N ASN A 40 9.39 55.36 -29.51
CA ASN A 40 10.74 55.94 -29.53
C ASN A 40 10.87 57.30 -28.84
N SER A 41 9.77 58.05 -28.68
CA SER A 41 9.72 59.34 -28.00
C SER A 41 9.86 59.26 -26.47
N LEU A 42 9.76 58.08 -25.86
CA LEU A 42 9.83 57.88 -24.40
C LEU A 42 11.12 57.17 -23.92
N LEU A 43 12.02 56.81 -24.82
CA LEU A 43 13.27 56.09 -24.51
C LEU A 43 14.26 56.92 -23.67
N HIS A 44 14.16 58.25 -23.69
CA HIS A 44 15.01 59.15 -22.89
C HIS A 44 14.55 59.33 -21.44
N LEU A 45 13.33 58.90 -21.07
CA LEU A 45 12.79 59.05 -19.71
C LEU A 45 13.07 57.87 -18.78
N ILE A 46 13.67 56.80 -19.27
CA ILE A 46 14.00 55.63 -18.46
C ILE A 46 15.47 55.72 -18.05
N ASN A 47 15.72 56.12 -16.80
CA ASN A 47 17.08 56.15 -16.25
C ASN A 47 17.62 54.71 -16.16
N LYS A 48 18.90 54.48 -16.52
CA LYS A 48 19.60 53.18 -16.36
C LYS A 48 19.39 52.58 -14.97
N GLN A 49 19.27 53.42 -13.94
CA GLN A 49 19.00 52.97 -12.58
C GLN A 49 17.63 52.28 -12.44
N GLN A 50 16.58 52.77 -13.10
CA GLN A 50 15.22 52.19 -13.03
C GLN A 50 15.13 50.83 -13.73
N VAL A 51 15.85 50.64 -14.84
CA VAL A 51 15.94 49.35 -15.54
C VAL A 51 16.66 48.31 -14.68
N LEU A 52 17.75 48.70 -14.01
CA LEU A 52 18.48 47.82 -13.10
C LEU A 52 17.63 47.39 -11.90
N THR A 53 16.82 48.30 -11.33
CA THR A 53 15.92 47.98 -10.22
C THR A 53 14.82 46.99 -10.64
N LEU A 54 14.23 47.16 -11.83
CA LEU A 54 13.26 46.22 -12.40
C LEU A 54 13.89 44.85 -12.70
N TYR A 55 15.11 44.83 -13.18
CA TYR A 55 15.83 43.58 -13.46
C TYR A 55 16.21 42.83 -12.16
N GLN A 56 16.60 43.56 -11.12
CA GLN A 56 16.89 43.00 -9.80
C GLN A 56 15.63 42.48 -9.10
N SER A 57 14.50 43.20 -9.19
CA SER A 57 13.23 42.76 -8.60
C SER A 57 12.66 41.53 -9.33
N LEU A 58 12.80 41.44 -10.66
CA LEU A 58 12.44 40.25 -11.43
C LEU A 58 13.33 39.04 -11.06
N ARG A 59 14.66 39.22 -10.95
CA ARG A 59 15.57 38.15 -10.49
C ARG A 59 15.35 37.74 -9.04
N TYR A 60 14.88 38.66 -8.19
CA TYR A 60 14.51 38.36 -6.81
C TYR A 60 13.22 37.54 -6.78
N ALA A 61 12.19 37.97 -7.51
CA ALA A 61 10.92 37.26 -7.65
C ALA A 61 11.08 35.86 -8.27
N GLU A 62 11.99 35.67 -9.24
CA GLU A 62 12.33 34.35 -9.79
C GLU A 62 13.04 33.46 -8.78
N ARG A 63 13.97 34.00 -7.99
CA ARG A 63 14.65 33.27 -6.91
C ARG A 63 13.69 32.86 -5.80
N GLU A 64 12.75 33.73 -5.42
CA GLU A 64 11.68 33.39 -4.48
C GLU A 64 10.73 32.34 -5.05
N ARG A 65 10.40 32.40 -6.35
CA ARG A 65 9.59 31.38 -7.03
C ARG A 65 10.29 30.01 -7.04
N CYS A 66 11.61 29.97 -7.25
CA CYS A 66 12.41 28.76 -7.16
C CYS A 66 12.54 28.24 -5.71
N ARG A 67 12.68 29.12 -4.72
CA ARG A 67 12.72 28.74 -3.29
C ARG A 67 11.35 28.24 -2.81
N CYS A 68 10.26 28.80 -3.31
CA CYS A 68 8.90 28.32 -3.09
C CYS A 68 8.69 26.96 -3.79
N LYS A 69 9.17 26.77 -5.02
CA LYS A 69 9.15 25.47 -5.69
C LYS A 69 10.00 24.40 -5.00
N SER A 70 11.19 24.75 -4.48
CA SER A 70 12.04 23.82 -3.73
C SER A 70 11.41 23.44 -2.39
N SER A 71 10.87 24.41 -1.65
CA SER A 71 10.17 24.14 -0.39
C SER A 71 8.80 23.50 -0.60
N MET A 72 8.15 23.71 -1.75
CA MET A 72 6.96 22.98 -2.17
C MET A 72 7.34 21.56 -2.53
N VAL A 73 8.39 21.31 -3.33
CA VAL A 73 8.90 19.96 -3.64
C VAL A 73 9.36 19.24 -2.37
N GLU A 74 10.07 19.87 -1.43
CA GLU A 74 10.42 19.26 -0.13
C GLU A 74 9.18 18.96 0.73
N ARG A 75 8.18 19.85 0.73
CA ARG A 75 6.89 19.59 1.40
C ARG A 75 6.09 18.51 0.69
N THR A 76 6.13 18.41 -0.63
CA THR A 76 5.50 17.34 -1.41
C THR A 76 6.26 16.03 -1.24
N SER A 77 7.58 16.05 -1.10
CA SER A 77 8.42 14.88 -0.80
C SER A 77 8.22 14.39 0.63
N LYS A 78 7.96 15.28 1.60
CA LYS A 78 7.49 14.91 2.96
C LYS A 78 6.03 14.46 2.98
N LYS A 79 5.22 14.89 2.00
CA LYS A 79 3.79 14.54 1.85
C LYS A 79 3.55 13.37 0.87
N ILE A 80 4.61 12.81 0.27
CA ILE A 80 4.68 11.36 -0.01
C ILE A 80 4.93 10.69 1.34
N GLU A 81 3.99 10.95 2.26
CA GLU A 81 3.77 10.16 3.44
C GLU A 81 3.46 8.76 2.91
N GLN A 82 4.31 7.81 3.31
CA GLN A 82 4.23 6.38 3.04
C GLN A 82 2.90 5.95 2.44
N VAL A 83 2.85 5.72 1.13
CA VAL A 83 1.69 5.08 0.51
C VAL A 83 1.64 3.67 1.10
N GLU A 84 0.81 3.47 2.12
CA GLU A 84 0.63 2.18 2.76
C GLU A 84 0.27 1.16 1.66
N LYS A 85 1.08 0.10 1.53
CA LYS A 85 0.81 -0.99 0.59
C LYS A 85 -0.60 -1.52 0.92
N PRO A 86 -1.58 -1.47 -0.01
CA PRO A 86 -2.94 -1.87 0.31
C PRO A 86 -2.99 -3.39 0.48
N GLY A 87 -3.48 -3.86 1.62
CA GLY A 87 -3.67 -5.27 1.89
C GLY A 87 -4.80 -5.84 1.03
N VAL A 88 -4.67 -7.12 0.65
CA VAL A 88 -5.67 -7.83 -0.13
C VAL A 88 -6.57 -8.64 0.80
N PHE A 89 -7.78 -8.15 1.07
CA PHE A 89 -8.76 -8.78 1.98
C PHE A 89 -9.91 -9.41 1.20
N LEU A 90 -9.65 -10.58 0.61
CA LEU A 90 -10.57 -11.27 -0.30
C LEU A 90 -11.12 -12.57 0.28
N ALA A 91 -10.52 -13.06 1.37
CA ALA A 91 -10.77 -14.39 1.88
C ALA A 91 -12.02 -14.49 2.76
N SER A 92 -12.61 -13.36 3.14
CA SER A 92 -13.73 -13.30 4.09
C SER A 92 -13.36 -13.87 5.48
N HIS A 93 -12.06 -14.00 5.78
CA HIS A 93 -11.56 -14.52 7.05
C HIS A 93 -10.09 -14.14 7.24
N ALA A 94 -9.74 -13.47 8.36
CA ALA A 94 -8.42 -12.89 8.59
C ALA A 94 -7.25 -13.90 8.51
N ALA A 95 -7.43 -15.12 9.03
CA ALA A 95 -6.39 -16.15 8.93
C ALA A 95 -6.09 -16.58 7.48
N LEU A 96 -7.10 -16.56 6.60
CA LEU A 96 -6.92 -16.85 5.19
C LEU A 96 -6.39 -15.63 4.42
N ASP A 97 -6.78 -14.42 4.84
CA ASP A 97 -6.18 -13.19 4.31
C ASP A 97 -4.68 -13.11 4.64
N LEU A 98 -4.24 -13.64 5.79
CA LEU A 98 -2.81 -13.79 6.09
C LEU A 98 -2.13 -14.69 5.05
N LEU A 99 -2.74 -15.84 4.68
CA LEU A 99 -2.18 -16.69 3.62
C LEU A 99 -2.12 -16.01 2.26
N ASN A 100 -3.00 -15.03 2.02
CA ASN A 100 -3.11 -14.28 0.76
C ASN A 100 -2.21 -13.05 0.71
N THR A 101 -1.41 -12.79 1.75
CA THR A 101 -0.31 -11.81 1.70
C THR A 101 0.80 -12.25 0.74
N GLU A 102 0.90 -13.55 0.45
CA GLU A 102 1.63 -14.09 -0.69
C GLU A 102 0.74 -14.06 -1.93
N TRP A 103 1.18 -13.34 -2.97
CA TRP A 103 0.42 -13.12 -4.18
C TRP A 103 1.17 -13.64 -5.42
N PRO A 104 0.45 -14.27 -6.35
CA PRO A 104 1.07 -14.85 -7.52
C PRO A 104 1.40 -13.75 -8.55
N THR A 105 2.62 -13.78 -9.05
CA THR A 105 3.12 -12.91 -10.12
C THR A 105 3.56 -13.74 -11.32
N ALA A 106 3.87 -13.09 -12.45
CA ALA A 106 4.39 -13.80 -13.62
C ALA A 106 5.76 -14.46 -13.35
N ALA A 107 6.53 -13.93 -12.39
CA ALA A 107 7.85 -14.43 -12.02
C ALA A 107 7.83 -15.44 -10.86
N GLY A 108 6.66 -15.71 -10.26
CA GLY A 108 6.53 -16.62 -9.12
C GLY A 108 5.51 -16.13 -8.10
N THR A 109 5.92 -16.04 -6.83
CA THR A 109 5.11 -15.47 -5.76
C THR A 109 5.86 -14.28 -5.17
N GLU A 110 5.17 -13.18 -4.97
CA GLU A 110 5.69 -12.01 -4.27
C GLU A 110 5.06 -11.95 -2.87
N ASP A 111 5.81 -11.41 -1.91
CA ASP A 111 5.36 -11.29 -0.54
C ASP A 111 4.95 -9.84 -0.24
N PHE A 112 3.85 -9.67 0.47
CA PHE A 112 3.46 -8.37 1.00
C PHE A 112 4.35 -7.95 2.19
N PHE A 113 4.82 -8.92 2.99
CA PHE A 113 5.56 -8.69 4.22
C PHE A 113 7.08 -8.65 3.97
N GLU A 114 7.62 -7.45 3.84
CA GLU A 114 9.07 -7.24 3.73
C GLU A 114 9.66 -6.75 5.06
N THR A 115 8.86 -6.01 5.83
CA THR A 115 9.26 -5.36 7.08
C THR A 115 8.21 -5.49 8.17
N ASP A 116 8.60 -5.21 9.43
CA ASP A 116 7.66 -5.12 10.55
C ASP A 116 6.57 -4.06 10.31
N GLY A 117 6.92 -2.98 9.59
CA GLY A 117 5.99 -1.91 9.21
C GLY A 117 4.88 -2.38 8.28
N ASP A 118 5.19 -3.29 7.35
CA ASP A 118 4.19 -3.89 6.46
C ASP A 118 3.20 -4.74 7.24
N VAL A 119 3.68 -5.50 8.22
CA VAL A 119 2.84 -6.33 9.09
C VAL A 119 1.92 -5.44 9.93
N PHE A 120 2.43 -4.37 10.52
CA PHE A 120 1.60 -3.40 11.25
C PHE A 120 0.57 -2.72 10.36
N SER A 121 0.96 -2.31 9.14
CA SER A 121 0.05 -1.74 8.15
C SER A 121 -1.10 -2.70 7.84
N TRP A 122 -0.77 -3.97 7.56
CA TRP A 122 -1.76 -5.00 7.28
C TRP A 122 -2.67 -5.28 8.49
N LEU A 123 -2.11 -5.41 9.70
CA LEU A 123 -2.89 -5.61 10.93
C LEU A 123 -3.85 -4.44 11.17
N ARG A 124 -3.44 -3.20 10.91
CA ARG A 124 -4.33 -2.01 11.03
C ARG A 124 -5.49 -2.10 10.05
N GLN A 125 -5.23 -2.48 8.81
CA GLN A 125 -6.26 -2.65 7.78
C GLN A 125 -7.26 -3.79 8.10
N THR A 126 -6.82 -4.85 8.82
CA THR A 126 -7.74 -5.88 9.34
C THR A 126 -8.55 -5.44 10.57
N GLY A 127 -8.18 -4.32 11.20
CA GLY A 127 -8.72 -3.91 12.51
C GLY A 127 -8.21 -4.74 13.69
N LEU A 128 -7.11 -5.49 13.52
CA LEU A 128 -6.53 -6.37 14.55
C LEU A 128 -5.19 -5.87 15.10
N ALA A 129 -4.73 -4.69 14.67
CA ALA A 129 -3.54 -4.08 15.22
C ALA A 129 -3.72 -3.72 16.71
N PRO A 130 -2.68 -3.95 17.54
CA PRO A 130 -2.68 -3.43 18.90
C PRO A 130 -2.74 -1.90 18.93
N VAL A 131 -3.45 -1.35 19.91
CA VAL A 131 -3.59 0.10 20.08
C VAL A 131 -2.32 0.66 20.74
N GLY A 132 -1.75 1.73 20.18
CA GLY A 132 -0.62 2.45 20.78
C GLY A 132 0.74 1.79 20.60
N VAL A 133 0.81 0.64 19.92
CA VAL A 133 2.06 -0.05 19.62
C VAL A 133 2.47 0.25 18.19
N THR A 134 3.66 0.81 18.02
CA THR A 134 4.20 1.20 16.72
C THR A 134 5.45 0.42 16.32
N GLU A 135 6.07 -0.28 17.28
CA GLU A 135 7.27 -1.07 17.05
C GLU A 135 7.32 -2.29 17.98
N VAL A 136 8.05 -3.32 17.55
CA VAL A 136 8.37 -4.52 18.35
C VAL A 136 9.87 -4.72 18.31
N ARG A 137 10.47 -5.14 19.44
CA ARG A 137 11.91 -5.39 19.54
C ARG A 137 12.19 -6.89 19.65
N PRO A 138 13.29 -7.39 19.02
CA PRO A 138 14.19 -6.67 18.12
C PRO A 138 13.54 -6.37 16.76
N SER A 139 14.08 -5.38 16.04
CA SER A 139 13.60 -5.08 14.68
C SER A 139 13.67 -6.30 13.76
N GLY A 140 12.66 -6.46 12.91
CA GLY A 140 12.46 -7.61 12.03
C GLY A 140 11.85 -8.83 12.74
N SER A 141 11.59 -8.78 14.05
CA SER A 141 10.99 -9.92 14.76
C SER A 141 9.54 -10.15 14.35
N LEU A 142 8.79 -9.08 14.11
CA LEU A 142 7.38 -9.16 13.77
C LEU A 142 7.16 -9.79 12.38
N VAL A 143 7.93 -9.37 11.36
CA VAL A 143 7.87 -9.95 10.02
C VAL A 143 8.28 -11.42 10.00
N ARG A 144 9.31 -11.81 10.77
CA ARG A 144 9.72 -13.21 10.91
C ARG A 144 8.63 -14.05 11.57
N ALA A 145 8.04 -13.55 12.66
CA ALA A 145 6.94 -14.23 13.34
C ALA A 145 5.69 -14.32 12.45
N ALA A 146 5.40 -13.31 11.63
CA ALA A 146 4.28 -13.31 10.70
C ALA A 146 4.46 -14.38 9.62
N HIS A 147 5.67 -14.53 9.06
CA HIS A 147 6.00 -15.60 8.11
C HIS A 147 5.91 -17.00 8.75
N ALA A 148 6.40 -17.14 9.99
CA ALA A 148 6.28 -18.39 10.74
C ALA A 148 4.81 -18.76 10.96
N LEU A 149 4.00 -17.82 11.46
CA LEU A 149 2.56 -18.01 11.67
C LEU A 149 1.83 -18.34 10.36
N ARG A 150 2.14 -17.63 9.27
CA ARG A 150 1.57 -17.90 7.94
C ARG A 150 1.88 -19.31 7.47
N SER A 151 3.12 -19.77 7.65
CA SER A 151 3.55 -21.13 7.30
C SER A 151 2.81 -22.18 8.11
N VAL A 152 2.71 -22.00 9.43
CA VAL A 152 1.96 -22.88 10.34
C VAL A 152 0.49 -22.97 9.90
N ILE A 153 -0.17 -21.83 9.72
CA ILE A 153 -1.59 -21.79 9.30
C ILE A 153 -1.77 -22.49 7.95
N ARG A 154 -0.86 -22.29 6.99
CA ARG A 154 -0.93 -22.95 5.68
C ARG A 154 -0.90 -24.47 5.80
N ILE A 155 0.06 -25.00 6.56
CA ILE A 155 0.20 -26.44 6.82
C ILE A 155 -1.07 -27.01 7.46
N LEU A 156 -1.59 -26.34 8.50
CA LEU A 156 -2.78 -26.79 9.21
C LEU A 156 -4.03 -26.81 8.32
N ILE A 157 -4.25 -25.75 7.54
CA ILE A 157 -5.40 -25.64 6.65
C ILE A 157 -5.34 -26.67 5.54
N GLU A 158 -4.17 -26.88 4.93
CA GLU A 158 -3.97 -27.89 3.89
C GLU A 158 -4.19 -29.31 4.43
N ALA A 159 -3.61 -29.63 5.59
CA ALA A 159 -3.82 -30.92 6.24
C ALA A 159 -5.29 -31.16 6.59
N ARG A 160 -5.95 -30.16 7.19
CA ARG A 160 -7.36 -30.25 7.58
C ARG A 160 -8.28 -30.38 6.36
N LYS A 161 -8.01 -29.65 5.27
CA LYS A 161 -8.74 -29.76 4.00
C LYS A 161 -8.54 -31.13 3.33
N ALA A 162 -7.37 -31.74 3.51
CA ALA A 162 -7.08 -33.09 3.04
C ALA A 162 -7.63 -34.20 3.98
N GLY A 163 -8.43 -33.86 5.00
CA GLY A 163 -8.98 -34.82 5.96
C GLY A 163 -7.94 -35.45 6.89
N LYS A 164 -6.74 -34.85 6.99
CA LYS A 164 -5.66 -35.33 7.87
C LYS A 164 -5.76 -34.69 9.26
N ARG A 165 -5.10 -35.31 10.24
CA ARG A 165 -4.92 -34.79 11.60
C ARG A 165 -3.53 -34.16 11.72
N PRO A 166 -3.39 -32.82 11.59
CA PRO A 166 -2.10 -32.17 11.76
C PRO A 166 -1.68 -32.08 13.23
N ASP A 167 -0.38 -31.89 13.46
CA ASP A 167 0.14 -31.44 14.76
C ASP A 167 -0.22 -29.96 14.98
N LEU A 168 -0.72 -29.62 16.17
CA LEU A 168 -1.18 -28.29 16.53
C LEU A 168 -0.16 -27.50 17.37
N SER A 169 0.98 -28.11 17.70
CA SER A 169 1.96 -27.58 18.66
C SER A 169 2.45 -26.17 18.32
N ASP A 170 2.81 -25.93 17.06
CA ASP A 170 3.32 -24.62 16.64
C ASP A 170 2.25 -23.51 16.73
N LEU A 171 1.00 -23.80 16.36
CA LEU A 171 -0.08 -22.83 16.52
C LEU A 171 -0.39 -22.59 18.01
N ASN A 172 -0.35 -23.65 18.82
CA ASN A 172 -0.54 -23.53 20.26
C ASN A 172 0.55 -22.67 20.92
N ALA A 173 1.77 -22.64 20.39
CA ALA A 173 2.82 -21.72 20.87
C ALA A 173 2.43 -20.25 20.65
N PHE A 174 1.87 -19.90 19.49
CA PHE A 174 1.31 -18.56 19.26
C PHE A 174 0.08 -18.28 20.14
N LEU A 175 -0.79 -19.27 20.35
CA LEU A 175 -1.97 -19.10 21.20
C LEU A 175 -1.61 -18.92 22.68
N ALA A 176 -0.52 -19.54 23.16
CA ALA A 176 -0.03 -19.34 24.52
C ALA A 176 0.40 -17.88 24.78
N ALA A 177 0.78 -17.14 23.73
CA ALA A 177 1.06 -15.71 23.80
C ALA A 177 -0.22 -14.83 23.80
N ALA A 178 -1.41 -15.40 23.55
CA ALA A 178 -2.68 -14.67 23.44
C ALA A 178 -3.31 -14.29 24.80
N GLN A 179 -2.49 -13.99 25.80
CA GLN A 179 -2.97 -13.60 27.13
C GLN A 179 -3.73 -12.29 27.05
N SER A 180 -4.96 -12.29 27.58
CA SER A 180 -5.84 -11.13 27.55
C SER A 180 -6.77 -11.09 28.75
N HIS A 181 -7.24 -9.91 29.09
CA HIS A 181 -8.22 -9.70 30.15
C HIS A 181 -9.17 -8.55 29.80
N PRO A 182 -10.41 -8.54 30.32
CA PRO A 182 -11.28 -7.39 30.19
C PRO A 182 -10.70 -6.20 30.96
N GLN A 183 -10.88 -5.00 30.42
CA GLN A 183 -10.46 -3.74 31.01
C GLN A 183 -11.53 -2.69 30.77
N LEU A 184 -11.87 -1.91 31.80
CA LEU A 184 -12.75 -0.76 31.66
C LEU A 184 -11.95 0.43 31.14
N ILE A 185 -12.44 1.05 30.07
CA ILE A 185 -11.84 2.24 29.47
C ILE A 185 -12.88 3.36 29.35
N TRP A 186 -12.42 4.61 29.28
CA TRP A 186 -13.23 5.76 28.93
C TRP A 186 -13.12 6.02 27.42
N SER A 187 -14.19 5.77 26.65
CA SER A 187 -14.19 6.05 25.19
C SER A 187 -14.50 7.52 24.87
N LYS A 188 -15.27 8.15 25.76
CA LYS A 188 -15.60 9.58 25.79
C LYS A 188 -15.63 10.02 27.25
N ALA A 189 -15.67 11.33 27.50
CA ALA A 189 -15.65 11.91 28.85
C ALA A 189 -16.70 11.32 29.84
N ARG A 190 -17.77 10.67 29.36
CA ARG A 190 -18.84 10.09 30.18
C ARG A 190 -19.27 8.67 29.78
N THR A 191 -18.51 7.99 28.91
CA THR A 191 -18.89 6.64 28.44
C THR A 191 -17.82 5.64 28.87
N ILE A 192 -18.23 4.66 29.66
CA ILE A 192 -17.40 3.52 30.07
C ILE A 192 -17.68 2.37 29.10
N GLU A 193 -16.62 1.80 28.55
CA GLU A 193 -16.67 0.62 27.69
C GLU A 193 -15.75 -0.47 28.22
N ILE A 194 -16.12 -1.73 27.97
CA ILE A 194 -15.23 -2.87 28.23
C ILE A 194 -14.43 -3.11 26.96
N GLN A 195 -13.11 -3.04 27.07
CA GLN A 195 -12.18 -3.44 26.02
C GLN A 195 -11.42 -4.69 26.47
N THR A 196 -11.00 -5.53 25.52
CA THR A 196 -10.03 -6.59 25.79
C THR A 196 -8.62 -6.01 25.77
N SER A 197 -7.93 -6.02 26.90
CA SER A 197 -6.52 -5.68 27.01
C SER A 197 -5.65 -6.89 26.71
N ARG A 198 -4.51 -6.68 26.05
CA ARG A 198 -3.59 -7.72 25.61
C ARG A 198 -2.16 -7.26 25.82
N SER A 199 -1.28 -8.17 26.18
CA SER A 199 0.17 -7.92 26.10
C SER A 199 0.58 -7.81 24.64
N THR A 200 1.58 -6.98 24.37
CA THR A 200 2.05 -6.65 23.00
C THR A 200 3.56 -6.43 22.97
N ASP A 201 4.27 -6.98 23.95
CA ASP A 201 5.71 -6.82 24.16
C ASP A 201 6.52 -7.67 23.17
N THR A 202 5.94 -8.77 22.68
CA THR A 202 6.57 -9.67 21.70
C THR A 202 5.81 -9.73 20.38
N ALA A 203 6.49 -10.20 19.34
CA ALA A 203 5.91 -10.38 18.01
C ALA A 203 4.73 -11.37 18.02
N GLU A 204 4.85 -12.46 18.78
CA GLU A 204 3.81 -13.48 18.94
C GLU A 204 2.57 -12.90 19.62
N GLN A 205 2.76 -12.04 20.62
CA GLN A 205 1.68 -11.34 21.31
C GLN A 205 0.94 -10.36 20.37
N VAL A 206 1.69 -9.62 19.54
CA VAL A 206 1.10 -8.75 18.50
C VAL A 206 0.31 -9.55 17.46
N LEU A 207 0.76 -10.75 17.11
CA LEU A 207 0.11 -11.63 16.12
C LEU A 207 -0.96 -12.56 16.72
N ALA A 208 -1.07 -12.62 18.05
CA ALA A 208 -2.04 -13.45 18.76
C ALA A 208 -3.50 -13.30 18.27
N PRO A 209 -4.02 -12.10 17.94
CA PRO A 209 -5.36 -11.97 17.36
C PRO A 209 -5.56 -12.83 16.10
N ILE A 210 -4.55 -12.91 15.24
CA ILE A 210 -4.59 -13.70 14.00
C ILE A 210 -4.51 -15.19 14.31
N ALA A 211 -3.65 -15.59 15.25
CA ALA A 211 -3.56 -16.98 15.71
C ALA A 211 -4.90 -17.47 16.28
N VAL A 212 -5.58 -16.64 17.08
CA VAL A 212 -6.94 -16.93 17.60
C VAL A 212 -7.94 -17.09 16.46
N LYS A 213 -7.93 -16.19 15.45
CA LYS A 213 -8.79 -16.35 14.27
C LYS A 213 -8.51 -17.65 13.51
N ALA A 214 -7.24 -18.04 13.39
CA ALA A 214 -6.88 -19.30 12.75
C ALA A 214 -7.41 -20.51 13.54
N ALA A 215 -7.30 -20.47 14.87
CA ALA A 215 -7.84 -21.51 15.75
C ALA A 215 -9.37 -21.62 15.65
N GLU A 216 -10.08 -20.48 15.65
CA GLU A 216 -11.54 -20.43 15.44
C GLU A 216 -11.93 -21.09 14.10
N LEU A 217 -11.22 -20.78 13.01
CA LEU A 217 -11.46 -21.40 11.70
C LEU A 217 -11.19 -22.90 11.71
N LEU A 218 -10.07 -23.33 12.30
CA LEU A 218 -9.67 -24.74 12.34
C LEU A 218 -10.64 -25.60 13.18
N ALA A 219 -11.14 -25.06 14.29
CA ALA A 219 -12.03 -25.75 15.21
C ALA A 219 -13.49 -25.76 14.73
N ASN A 220 -13.98 -24.61 14.25
CA ASN A 220 -15.42 -24.39 14.02
C ASN A 220 -15.77 -24.16 12.55
N GLY A 221 -14.79 -23.98 11.68
CA GLY A 221 -15.00 -23.71 10.26
C GLY A 221 -15.54 -24.92 9.51
N ASP A 222 -16.44 -24.65 8.56
CA ASP A 222 -16.85 -25.62 7.56
C ASP A 222 -15.77 -25.72 6.46
N PHE A 223 -14.96 -26.77 6.53
CA PHE A 223 -13.85 -26.99 5.59
C PHE A 223 -14.30 -27.33 4.17
N GLU A 224 -15.57 -27.68 3.93
CA GLU A 224 -16.10 -27.76 2.57
C GLU A 224 -16.17 -26.38 1.91
N ARG A 225 -16.43 -25.35 2.71
CA ARG A 225 -16.47 -23.95 2.30
C ARG A 225 -15.11 -23.24 2.34
N VAL A 226 -14.06 -23.85 2.91
CA VAL A 226 -12.68 -23.35 2.78
C VAL A 226 -12.09 -23.86 1.47
N ARG A 227 -11.83 -22.95 0.53
CA ARG A 227 -11.48 -23.29 -0.87
C ARG A 227 -10.26 -22.51 -1.36
N ARG A 228 -9.51 -23.14 -2.27
CA ARG A 228 -8.55 -22.44 -3.13
C ARG A 228 -9.28 -21.81 -4.31
N CYS A 229 -8.73 -20.73 -4.85
CA CYS A 229 -9.21 -20.13 -6.09
C CYS A 229 -9.07 -21.10 -7.28
N ASP A 230 -10.12 -21.26 -8.09
CA ASP A 230 -10.11 -22.14 -9.28
C ASP A 230 -9.24 -21.60 -10.45
N SER A 231 -8.67 -20.40 -10.33
CA SER A 231 -7.80 -19.84 -11.39
C SER A 231 -6.44 -20.54 -11.39
N GLU A 232 -6.00 -21.02 -12.57
CA GLU A 232 -4.75 -21.78 -12.78
C GLU A 232 -3.49 -21.13 -12.17
N THR A 233 -3.48 -19.80 -12.07
CA THR A 233 -2.33 -19.03 -11.59
C THR A 233 -2.59 -18.36 -10.24
N CYS A 234 -3.71 -18.66 -9.58
CA CYS A 234 -4.05 -18.04 -8.30
C CYS A 234 -3.79 -19.01 -7.14
N VAL A 235 -3.02 -18.58 -6.15
CA VAL A 235 -2.70 -19.39 -4.95
C VAL A 235 -3.57 -19.06 -3.73
N HIS A 236 -4.49 -18.11 -3.87
CA HIS A 236 -5.27 -17.60 -2.74
C HIS A 236 -6.33 -18.57 -2.23
N TRP A 237 -6.56 -18.49 -0.92
CA TRP A 237 -7.61 -19.18 -0.20
C TRP A 237 -8.75 -18.25 0.18
N PHE A 238 -9.96 -18.78 0.31
CA PHE A 238 -11.11 -18.03 0.82
C PHE A 238 -12.09 -18.94 1.56
N TYR A 239 -12.87 -18.34 2.46
CA TYR A 239 -13.99 -18.97 3.12
C TYR A 239 -15.28 -18.55 2.41
N ASP A 240 -15.98 -19.50 1.80
CA ASP A 240 -17.21 -19.24 1.07
C ASP A 240 -18.40 -19.03 2.02
N LEU A 241 -18.61 -17.78 2.41
CA LEU A 241 -19.78 -17.34 3.18
C LEU A 241 -20.97 -16.95 2.29
N THR A 242 -20.90 -17.18 0.97
CA THR A 242 -22.04 -16.91 0.09
C THR A 242 -23.20 -17.87 0.40
N ARG A 243 -24.42 -17.37 0.27
CA ARG A 243 -25.65 -18.19 0.46
C ARG A 243 -25.62 -19.50 -0.32
N PRO A 244 -25.29 -19.53 -1.64
CA PRO A 244 -25.24 -20.79 -2.36
C PRO A 244 -24.02 -21.65 -2.03
N GLY A 245 -22.94 -21.10 -1.43
CA GLY A 245 -21.72 -21.87 -1.12
C GLY A 245 -21.02 -22.42 -2.37
N ARG A 246 -21.14 -21.73 -3.50
CA ARG A 246 -20.59 -22.15 -4.81
C ARG A 246 -19.63 -21.13 -5.44
N ARG A 247 -19.06 -20.23 -4.63
CA ARG A 247 -18.05 -19.26 -5.09
C ARG A 247 -16.80 -20.01 -5.54
N ARG A 248 -16.40 -19.81 -6.80
CA ARG A 248 -15.25 -20.48 -7.43
C ARG A 248 -13.93 -19.69 -7.36
N TRP A 249 -14.01 -18.38 -7.16
CA TRP A 249 -12.86 -17.49 -7.27
C TRP A 249 -12.70 -16.61 -6.02
N CYS A 250 -11.45 -16.32 -5.67
CA CYS A 250 -11.12 -15.37 -4.61
C CYS A 250 -11.64 -13.96 -4.91
N SER A 251 -11.86 -13.59 -6.17
CA SER A 251 -12.64 -12.39 -6.51
C SER A 251 -13.18 -12.51 -7.92
N MET A 252 -14.45 -12.14 -8.09
CA MET A 252 -15.05 -12.05 -9.42
C MET A 252 -14.37 -10.96 -10.25
N ALA A 253 -14.04 -9.82 -9.62
CA ALA A 253 -13.47 -8.66 -10.30
C ALA A 253 -12.09 -8.95 -10.90
N THR A 254 -11.28 -9.79 -10.25
CA THR A 254 -9.93 -10.13 -10.69
C THR A 254 -9.88 -11.49 -11.38
N CYS A 255 -9.94 -12.58 -10.62
CA CYS A 255 -9.77 -13.94 -11.14
C CYS A 255 -10.95 -14.40 -12.02
N GLY A 256 -12.19 -14.09 -11.63
CA GLY A 256 -13.37 -14.43 -12.42
C GLY A 256 -13.36 -13.76 -13.80
N ASN A 257 -13.07 -12.45 -13.84
CA ASN A 257 -12.98 -11.69 -15.08
C ASN A 257 -11.80 -12.13 -15.96
N ARG A 258 -10.64 -12.43 -15.37
CA ARG A 258 -9.47 -12.92 -16.11
C ARG A 258 -9.78 -14.19 -16.92
N LEU A 259 -10.49 -15.15 -16.33
CA LEU A 259 -10.90 -16.37 -17.04
C LEU A 259 -11.94 -16.08 -18.14
N LYS A 260 -12.92 -15.22 -17.88
CA LYS A 260 -13.90 -14.80 -18.91
C LYS A 260 -13.20 -14.20 -20.13
N VAL A 261 -12.21 -13.34 -19.92
CA VAL A 261 -11.42 -12.74 -21.00
C VAL A 261 -10.56 -13.79 -21.73
N LYS A 262 -9.92 -14.71 -21.01
CA LYS A 262 -9.15 -15.83 -21.61
C LYS A 262 -10.03 -16.67 -22.54
N GLU A 263 -11.22 -17.06 -22.07
CA GLU A 263 -12.16 -17.88 -22.84
C GLU A 263 -12.74 -17.12 -24.05
N TYR A 264 -13.06 -15.83 -23.91
CA TYR A 264 -13.50 -15.00 -25.04
C TYR A 264 -12.42 -14.92 -26.14
N ARG A 265 -11.16 -14.68 -25.77
CA ARG A 265 -10.03 -14.67 -26.72
C ARG A 265 -9.81 -16.02 -27.39
N ARG A 266 -9.97 -17.13 -26.64
CA ARG A 266 -9.87 -18.49 -27.19
C ARG A 266 -10.89 -18.72 -28.30
N ARG A 267 -12.13 -18.22 -28.13
CA ARG A 267 -13.20 -18.33 -29.13
C ARG A 267 -12.92 -17.48 -30.38
N LEU A 268 -12.43 -16.25 -30.20
CA LEU A 268 -12.06 -15.38 -31.32
C LEU A 268 -10.91 -15.90 -32.17
N ASN A 269 -10.01 -16.69 -31.58
CA ASN A 269 -8.86 -17.26 -32.28
C ASN A 269 -9.13 -18.67 -32.86
N SER A 270 -10.32 -19.22 -32.64
CA SER A 270 -10.74 -20.52 -33.17
C SER A 270 -11.67 -20.42 -34.39
N ASP A 271 -12.01 -19.19 -34.79
CA ASP A 271 -12.69 -18.83 -36.03
C ASP A 271 -11.67 -18.24 -37.02
#